data_AF-A0A6M4FRJ8-F1
#
_entry.id   AF-A0A6M4FRJ8-F1
#
_cell.length_a   1.000
_cell.length_b   1.000
_cell.length_c   1.000
_cell.angle_alpha   90.00
_cell.angle_beta   90.00
_cell.angle_gamma   90.00
#
_symmetry.space_group_name_H-M   'P 1'
#
loop_
_entity.id
_entity.type
_entity.pdbx_description
1 polymer ?
#
loop_
_entity_poly.entity_id
_entity_poly.type
_entity_poly.pdbx_seq_one_letter_code
_entity_poly.pdbx_strand_id
1 'polypeptide(L)'
;MPLAVSVMLVVAGCSRDGYYHDRNIDYTTAQPSRPLVLPDTRDLSRYRDAMPIPEARNEFVAPEGRFRVPRPDAVASGSQHRFVERRDAGQEGWLIIDAEPGSVWPQLEDFARRQGLGIVSSDPAQGVLTTDQGTLRVRSGLRSGVSEVRCEQGGVTQPQCLDALDGYLMAESQTASASALASQRQRASERQESVRLERSGDEWYMTVDADAQRVWSELGYQLERNFVEESRQLLLESNADTRDFLIEYMTVSERNRGAFSIVFSADVRQTAQWLRLALEETGPERTEVRVINESNKPLSAEDSRELLDTLAAMLR
;
A
#
# COMPACT_ATOMS: atom_id res chain seq x y z
N MET A 1 2.03 53.03 33.30
CA MET A 1 2.71 51.72 33.38
C MET A 1 1.77 50.58 32.97
N PRO A 2 1.52 50.36 31.65
CA PRO A 2 1.16 49.00 31.21
C PRO A 2 1.75 48.57 29.84
N LEU A 3 2.74 49.30 29.29
CA LEU A 3 3.27 49.00 27.94
C LEU A 3 4.50 48.06 27.90
N ALA A 4 5.04 47.66 29.06
CA ALA A 4 6.29 46.91 29.10
C ALA A 4 6.13 45.37 29.04
N VAL A 5 4.92 44.83 29.19
CA VAL A 5 4.71 43.37 29.31
C VAL A 5 4.45 42.69 27.95
N SER A 6 4.10 43.44 26.90
CA SER A 6 3.68 42.86 25.62
C SER A 6 4.82 42.44 24.68
N VAL A 7 6.07 42.80 24.95
CA VAL A 7 7.20 42.58 24.01
C VAL A 7 7.97 41.28 24.29
N MET A 8 7.74 40.60 25.41
CA MET A 8 8.55 39.44 25.81
C MET A 8 8.15 38.09 25.18
N LEU A 9 7.08 38.03 24.37
CA LEU A 9 6.54 36.76 23.85
C LEU A 9 7.01 36.35 22.45
N VAL A 10 7.93 37.08 21.82
CA VAL A 10 8.35 36.82 20.42
C VAL A 10 9.71 36.08 20.31
N VAL A 11 10.35 35.68 21.42
CA VAL A 11 11.71 35.08 21.38
C VAL A 11 11.74 33.56 21.61
N ALA A 12 10.60 32.87 21.53
CA ALA A 12 10.61 31.40 21.36
C ALA A 12 10.82 31.04 19.87
N GLY A 13 11.92 31.54 19.29
CA GLY A 13 12.38 31.12 17.97
C GLY A 13 13.16 29.81 18.10
N CYS A 14 12.72 28.77 17.41
CA CYS A 14 13.41 27.48 17.31
C CYS A 14 14.85 27.69 16.81
N SER A 15 15.85 27.38 17.65
CA SER A 15 17.26 27.35 17.25
C SER A 15 17.48 26.20 16.25
N ARG A 16 17.67 26.52 14.97
CA ARG A 16 17.88 25.52 13.90
C ARG A 16 19.35 25.31 13.53
N ASP A 17 20.28 26.08 14.10
CA ASP A 17 21.72 25.85 13.91
C ASP A 17 22.33 25.24 15.16
N GLY A 18 22.50 23.93 15.09
CA GLY A 18 23.13 23.12 16.12
C GLY A 18 24.60 23.47 16.29
N TYR A 19 25.00 23.68 17.54
CA TYR A 19 26.36 23.87 18.04
C TYR A 19 27.23 22.58 17.96
N TYR A 20 26.87 21.65 17.07
CA TYR A 20 27.54 20.36 16.90
C TYR A 20 28.13 20.31 15.50
N HIS A 21 29.47 20.36 15.43
CA HIS A 21 30.19 20.13 14.19
C HIS A 21 29.92 18.70 13.72
N ASP A 22 29.19 18.57 12.63
CA ASP A 22 28.98 17.30 11.93
C ASP A 22 30.28 16.90 11.22
N ARG A 23 31.05 16.01 11.86
CA ARG A 23 32.35 15.53 11.39
C ARG A 23 32.27 14.56 10.21
N ASN A 24 31.05 14.21 9.77
CA ASN A 24 30.82 13.18 8.75
C ASN A 24 31.38 13.53 7.38
N ILE A 25 31.87 14.77 7.16
CA ILE A 25 32.53 15.19 5.92
C ILE A 25 33.95 15.75 6.12
N ASP A 26 34.46 15.82 7.34
CA ASP A 26 35.77 16.44 7.60
C ASP A 26 36.90 15.76 6.79
N TYR A 27 36.75 14.46 6.51
CA TYR A 27 37.70 13.66 5.74
C TYR A 27 37.88 14.14 4.29
N THR A 28 36.90 14.82 3.69
CA THR A 28 37.01 15.32 2.31
C THR A 28 37.95 16.51 2.19
N THR A 29 38.17 17.22 3.30
CA THR A 29 39.06 18.40 3.37
C THR A 29 40.41 18.09 4.04
N ALA A 30 40.65 16.84 4.41
CA ALA A 30 41.89 16.42 5.03
C ALA A 30 43.07 16.57 4.06
N GLN A 31 44.13 17.26 4.50
CA GLN A 31 45.34 17.44 3.71
C GLN A 31 46.35 16.32 4.04
N PRO A 32 47.04 15.75 3.02
CA PRO A 32 48.10 14.79 3.27
C PRO A 32 49.26 15.44 4.04
N SER A 33 49.73 14.77 5.08
CA SER A 33 50.93 15.20 5.80
C SER A 33 52.18 14.86 5.00
N ARG A 34 53.25 15.63 5.22
CA ARG A 34 54.54 15.37 4.58
C ARG A 34 55.17 14.11 5.18
N PRO A 35 55.77 13.22 4.36
CA PRO A 35 56.50 12.07 4.87
C PRO A 35 57.63 12.47 5.83
N LEU A 36 57.90 11.62 6.81
CA LEU A 36 59.00 11.81 7.75
C LEU A 36 60.35 11.65 7.03
N VAL A 37 61.20 12.67 7.10
CA VAL A 37 62.56 12.62 6.55
C VAL A 37 63.49 12.09 7.65
N LEU A 38 64.12 10.95 7.41
CA LEU A 38 65.09 10.36 8.32
C LEU A 38 66.51 10.85 7.98
N PRO A 39 67.40 11.04 8.98
CA PRO A 39 68.80 11.39 8.73
C PRO A 39 69.56 10.26 8.02
N ASP A 40 70.58 10.60 7.23
CA ASP A 40 71.37 9.67 6.39
C ASP A 40 72.04 8.52 7.16
N THR A 41 72.19 8.67 8.48
CA THR A 41 72.69 7.62 9.38
C THR A 41 71.72 6.43 9.59
N ARG A 42 70.50 6.48 9.04
CA ARG A 42 69.45 5.46 9.25
C ARG A 42 69.19 4.64 7.98
N ASP A 43 69.08 3.33 8.17
CA ASP A 43 68.73 2.37 7.12
C ASP A 43 67.23 2.44 6.79
N LEU A 44 66.90 3.11 5.68
CA LEU A 44 65.52 3.32 5.21
C LEU A 44 64.77 2.02 4.88
N SER A 45 65.48 0.92 4.58
CA SER A 45 64.86 -0.36 4.24
C SER A 45 64.08 -0.99 5.41
N ARG A 46 64.41 -0.58 6.64
CA ARG A 46 63.76 -1.02 7.89
C ARG A 46 62.52 -0.20 8.24
N TYR A 47 62.29 0.94 7.59
CA TYR A 47 61.20 1.87 7.89
C TYR A 47 60.31 2.02 6.66
N ARG A 48 59.51 0.98 6.38
CA ARG A 48 58.51 1.00 5.31
C ARG A 48 57.16 1.47 5.85
N ASP A 49 56.37 2.09 4.98
CA ASP A 49 54.99 2.42 5.31
C ASP A 49 54.19 1.13 5.58
N ALA A 50 53.63 1.02 6.79
CA ALA A 50 52.85 -0.13 7.21
C ALA A 50 51.45 -0.14 6.57
N MET A 51 50.98 1.01 6.07
CA MET A 51 49.65 1.18 5.49
C MET A 51 49.73 1.97 4.17
N PRO A 52 50.37 1.41 3.13
CA PRO A 52 50.49 2.09 1.84
C PRO A 52 49.10 2.28 1.21
N ILE A 53 48.78 3.51 0.82
CA ILE A 53 47.56 3.83 0.08
C ILE A 53 47.78 3.52 -1.40
N PRO A 54 46.99 2.61 -2.03
CA PRO A 54 47.14 2.31 -3.45
C PRO A 54 46.74 3.50 -4.33
N GLU A 55 47.50 3.77 -5.40
CA GLU A 55 47.14 4.80 -6.37
C GLU A 55 45.90 4.36 -7.17
N ALA A 56 44.79 5.08 -7.02
CA ALA A 56 43.56 4.85 -7.79
C ALA A 56 43.57 5.66 -9.10
N ARG A 57 43.33 5.01 -10.24
CA ARG A 57 43.33 5.63 -11.59
C ARG A 57 41.95 6.12 -12.05
N ASN A 58 41.04 6.47 -11.14
CA ASN A 58 39.71 6.94 -11.49
C ASN A 58 39.46 8.33 -10.88
N GLU A 59 39.02 9.27 -11.72
CA GLU A 59 38.42 10.53 -11.27
C GLU A 59 37.15 10.22 -10.47
N PHE A 60 37.30 10.18 -9.15
CA PHE A 60 36.17 10.22 -8.24
C PHE A 60 35.57 11.63 -8.31
N VAL A 61 34.41 11.78 -8.96
CA VAL A 61 33.61 12.99 -8.82
C VAL A 61 33.01 12.96 -7.41
N ALA A 62 33.61 13.76 -6.51
CA ALA A 62 33.02 13.98 -5.20
C ALA A 62 31.63 14.60 -5.39
N PRO A 63 30.56 14.06 -4.77
CA PRO A 63 29.34 14.83 -4.60
C PRO A 63 29.70 16.04 -3.74
N GLU A 64 29.58 17.25 -4.27
CA GLU A 64 29.85 18.43 -3.46
C GLU A 64 28.77 18.55 -2.36
N GLY A 65 29.10 18.14 -1.13
CA GLY A 65 28.34 18.43 0.09
C GLY A 65 28.07 17.26 1.06
N ARG A 66 27.46 17.57 2.22
CA ARG A 66 27.07 16.65 3.33
C ARG A 66 25.91 15.70 3.01
N PHE A 67 25.47 15.63 1.76
CA PHE A 67 24.19 15.04 1.40
C PHE A 67 24.38 13.85 0.46
N ARG A 68 24.09 12.65 0.97
CA ARG A 68 23.98 11.44 0.14
C ARG A 68 22.54 11.35 -0.34
N VAL A 69 22.32 11.55 -1.65
CA VAL A 69 21.03 11.25 -2.28
C VAL A 69 20.80 9.74 -2.12
N PRO A 70 19.76 9.29 -1.40
CA PRO A 70 19.39 7.88 -1.44
C PRO A 70 19.05 7.54 -2.89
N ARG A 71 19.54 6.39 -3.37
CA ARG A 71 19.07 5.90 -4.68
C ARG A 71 17.54 5.75 -4.57
N PRO A 72 16.76 6.18 -5.58
CA PRO A 72 15.34 5.90 -5.58
C PRO A 72 15.17 4.39 -5.41
N ASP A 73 14.44 3.98 -4.37
CA ASP A 73 13.93 2.61 -4.33
C ASP A 73 13.09 2.43 -5.58
N ALA A 74 13.32 1.33 -6.32
CA ALA A 74 12.46 0.98 -7.43
C ALA A 74 11.08 0.67 -6.87
N VAL A 75 10.18 1.64 -6.87
CA VAL A 75 8.76 1.40 -6.62
C VAL A 75 8.29 0.47 -7.75
N ALA A 76 8.03 -0.79 -7.37
CA ALA A 76 7.43 -1.84 -8.19
C ALA A 76 8.20 -2.25 -9.48
N SER A 77 9.33 -2.93 -9.34
CA SER A 77 9.85 -3.82 -10.40
C SER A 77 9.96 -5.29 -9.95
N GLY A 78 9.30 -5.65 -8.84
CA GLY A 78 9.40 -6.98 -8.21
C GLY A 78 8.11 -7.81 -8.19
N SER A 79 6.97 -7.24 -8.56
CA SER A 79 5.74 -7.99 -8.79
C SER A 79 5.26 -7.64 -10.18
N GLN A 80 5.10 -8.64 -11.03
CA GLN A 80 4.24 -8.54 -12.20
C GLN A 80 2.82 -8.29 -11.66
N HIS A 81 2.52 -7.06 -11.22
CA HIS A 81 1.15 -6.65 -10.98
C HIS A 81 0.46 -6.84 -12.33
N ARG A 82 -0.35 -7.89 -12.41
CA ARG A 82 -1.09 -8.15 -13.63
C ARG A 82 -2.01 -6.96 -13.82
N PHE A 83 -1.91 -6.33 -14.99
CA PHE A 83 -2.75 -5.20 -15.35
C PHE A 83 -4.24 -5.55 -15.24
N VAL A 84 -4.58 -6.83 -15.41
CA VAL A 84 -5.92 -7.39 -15.22
C VAL A 84 -5.86 -8.61 -14.30
N GLU A 85 -6.79 -8.69 -13.35
CA GLU A 85 -7.00 -9.84 -12.48
C GLU A 85 -8.45 -10.31 -12.56
N ARG A 86 -8.68 -11.57 -12.92
CA ARG A 86 -10.00 -12.19 -12.84
C ARG A 86 -10.38 -12.49 -11.39
N ARG A 87 -11.61 -12.16 -11.02
CA ARG A 87 -12.22 -12.42 -9.70
C ARG A 87 -13.57 -13.09 -9.88
N ASP A 88 -13.88 -13.99 -8.96
CA ASP A 88 -15.15 -14.70 -8.94
C ASP A 88 -15.65 -14.80 -7.49
N ALA A 89 -16.96 -14.63 -7.28
CA ALA A 89 -17.63 -14.84 -6.01
C ALA A 89 -18.97 -15.56 -6.26
N GLY A 90 -19.02 -16.85 -5.93
CA GLY A 90 -20.18 -17.69 -6.21
C GLY A 90 -20.40 -17.86 -7.72
N GLN A 91 -21.51 -17.31 -8.23
CA GLN A 91 -21.85 -17.31 -9.67
C GLN A 91 -21.53 -15.98 -10.38
N GLU A 92 -21.04 -14.99 -9.64
CA GLU A 92 -20.62 -13.71 -10.21
C GLU A 92 -19.12 -13.74 -10.53
N GLY A 93 -18.76 -13.17 -11.67
CA GLY A 93 -17.38 -13.03 -12.11
C GLY A 93 -17.14 -11.64 -12.70
N TRP A 94 -15.96 -11.08 -12.47
CA TRP A 94 -15.57 -9.77 -12.96
C TRP A 94 -14.05 -9.66 -13.14
N LEU A 95 -13.63 -8.62 -13.85
CA LEU A 95 -12.22 -8.26 -13.99
C LEU A 95 -11.90 -7.06 -13.11
N ILE A 96 -10.79 -7.14 -12.39
CA ILE A 96 -10.15 -6.00 -11.72
C ILE A 96 -9.04 -5.49 -12.64
N ILE A 97 -9.07 -4.22 -13.00
CA ILE A 97 -8.09 -3.59 -13.89
C ILE A 97 -7.35 -2.50 -13.13
N ASP A 98 -6.02 -2.48 -13.18
CA ASP A 98 -5.16 -1.47 -12.53
C ASP A 98 -5.12 -0.14 -13.33
N ALA A 99 -6.31 0.39 -13.59
CA ALA A 99 -6.60 1.67 -14.22
C ALA A 99 -7.98 2.18 -13.80
N GLU A 100 -8.17 3.49 -13.80
CA GLU A 100 -9.45 4.13 -13.46
C GLU A 100 -10.50 3.98 -14.57
N PRO A 101 -11.81 4.09 -14.25
CA PRO A 101 -12.89 3.82 -15.20
C PRO A 101 -12.82 4.67 -16.47
N GLY A 102 -12.42 5.94 -16.34
CA GLY A 102 -12.26 6.84 -17.50
C GLY A 102 -11.14 6.41 -18.46
N SER A 103 -10.16 5.64 -17.98
CA SER A 103 -9.08 5.07 -18.81
C SER A 103 -9.47 3.73 -19.41
N VAL A 104 -10.29 2.95 -18.69
CA VAL A 104 -10.79 1.65 -19.12
C VAL A 104 -11.89 1.80 -20.17
N TRP A 105 -12.71 2.85 -20.10
CA TRP A 105 -13.86 3.03 -20.97
C TRP A 105 -13.54 2.97 -22.47
N PRO A 106 -12.56 3.72 -23.01
CA PRO A 106 -12.21 3.64 -24.43
C PRO A 106 -11.76 2.23 -24.86
N GLN A 107 -11.15 1.47 -23.94
CA GLN A 107 -10.73 0.10 -24.19
C GLN A 107 -11.93 -0.85 -24.33
N LEU A 108 -13.00 -0.64 -23.55
CA LEU A 108 -14.24 -1.42 -23.69
C LEU A 108 -14.94 -1.15 -25.01
N GLU A 109 -14.98 0.11 -25.45
CA GLU A 109 -15.54 0.45 -26.75
C GLU A 109 -14.73 -0.14 -27.91
N ASP A 110 -13.39 -0.08 -27.83
CA ASP A 110 -12.53 -0.67 -28.86
C ASP A 110 -12.64 -2.20 -28.89
N PHE A 111 -12.67 -2.84 -27.71
CA PHE A 111 -12.96 -4.26 -27.57
C PHE A 111 -14.28 -4.63 -28.26
N ALA A 112 -15.38 -3.92 -27.97
CA ALA A 112 -16.67 -4.18 -28.58
C ALA A 112 -16.62 -4.06 -30.11
N ARG A 113 -15.96 -3.02 -30.64
CA ARG A 113 -15.78 -2.82 -32.08
C ARG A 113 -14.95 -3.94 -32.72
N ARG A 114 -13.85 -4.35 -32.11
CA ARG A 114 -12.96 -5.40 -32.65
C ARG A 114 -13.56 -6.80 -32.60
N GLN A 115 -14.35 -7.09 -31.57
CA GLN A 115 -15.10 -8.34 -31.46
C GLN A 115 -16.36 -8.36 -32.34
N GLY A 116 -16.67 -7.25 -33.03
CA GLY A 116 -17.86 -7.15 -33.87
C GLY A 116 -19.18 -7.13 -33.08
N LEU A 117 -19.13 -6.74 -31.81
CA LEU A 117 -20.31 -6.58 -30.96
C LEU A 117 -21.04 -5.29 -31.38
N GLY A 118 -22.29 -5.42 -31.83
CA GLY A 118 -23.08 -4.27 -32.25
C GLY A 118 -23.44 -3.39 -31.07
N ILE A 119 -22.85 -2.19 -30.97
CA ILE A 119 -23.15 -1.25 -29.87
C ILE A 119 -24.57 -0.69 -30.06
N VAL A 120 -25.45 -0.97 -29.11
CA VAL A 120 -26.85 -0.51 -29.06
C VAL A 120 -26.96 0.82 -28.30
N SER A 121 -26.24 0.95 -27.19
CA SER A 121 -26.20 2.17 -26.37
C SER A 121 -24.85 2.30 -25.68
N SER A 122 -24.37 3.53 -25.50
CA SER A 122 -23.11 3.86 -24.83
C SER A 122 -23.36 5.00 -23.84
N ASP A 123 -23.21 4.72 -22.55
CA ASP A 123 -23.29 5.70 -21.47
C ASP A 123 -21.99 5.69 -20.63
N PRO A 124 -21.00 6.53 -20.98
CA PRO A 124 -19.75 6.63 -20.25
C PRO A 124 -19.91 7.17 -18.82
N ALA A 125 -20.97 7.96 -18.56
CA ALA A 125 -21.19 8.57 -17.25
C ALA A 125 -21.70 7.55 -16.23
N GLN A 126 -22.51 6.58 -16.68
CA GLN A 126 -22.92 5.43 -15.87
C GLN A 126 -21.96 4.23 -15.98
N GLY A 127 -20.97 4.30 -16.90
CA GLY A 127 -20.07 3.20 -17.18
C GLY A 127 -20.79 1.99 -17.77
N VAL A 128 -21.85 2.19 -18.56
CA VAL A 128 -22.69 1.12 -19.13
C VAL A 128 -22.62 1.15 -20.66
N LEU A 129 -22.03 0.10 -21.25
CA LEU A 129 -21.98 -0.11 -22.70
C LEU A 129 -22.86 -1.31 -23.05
N THR A 130 -24.00 -1.07 -23.72
CA THR A 130 -24.92 -2.11 -24.14
C THR A 130 -24.65 -2.49 -25.58
N THR A 131 -24.42 -3.79 -25.82
CA THR A 131 -24.26 -4.40 -27.12
C THR A 131 -25.45 -5.31 -27.45
N ASP A 132 -25.51 -5.81 -28.67
CA ASP A 132 -26.47 -6.82 -29.13
C ASP A 132 -26.36 -8.16 -28.39
N GLN A 133 -25.17 -8.47 -27.85
CA GLN A 133 -24.89 -9.72 -27.14
C GLN A 133 -24.87 -9.59 -25.62
N GLY A 134 -24.87 -8.39 -25.06
CA GLY A 134 -24.82 -8.19 -23.61
C GLY A 134 -24.58 -6.75 -23.19
N THR A 135 -24.17 -6.56 -21.95
CA THR A 135 -23.84 -5.27 -21.36
C THR A 135 -22.50 -5.37 -20.65
N LEU A 136 -21.58 -4.48 -21.03
CA LEU A 136 -20.33 -4.26 -20.34
C LEU A 136 -20.55 -3.13 -19.34
N ARG A 137 -20.25 -3.38 -18.05
CA ARG A 137 -20.31 -2.36 -17.01
C ARG A 137 -18.92 -2.14 -16.43
N VAL A 138 -18.51 -0.88 -16.33
CA VAL A 138 -17.29 -0.47 -15.61
C VAL A 138 -17.67 0.42 -14.44
N ARG A 139 -17.07 0.17 -13.29
CA ARG A 139 -17.18 1.01 -12.10
C ARG A 139 -15.83 1.13 -11.40
N SER A 140 -15.65 2.17 -10.60
CA SER A 140 -14.47 2.28 -9.72
C SER A 140 -14.43 1.09 -8.78
N GLY A 141 -13.26 0.49 -8.57
CA GLY A 141 -13.02 -0.58 -7.60
C GLY A 141 -13.06 -0.08 -6.15
N LEU A 142 -12.95 -1.00 -5.19
CA LEU A 142 -12.83 -0.64 -3.77
C LEU A 142 -11.51 0.05 -3.46
N ARG A 143 -10.42 -0.49 -4.04
CA ARG A 143 -9.07 0.09 -4.01
C ARG A 143 -8.97 1.29 -4.94
N SER A 144 -8.17 2.28 -4.57
CA SER A 144 -7.92 3.44 -5.42
C SER A 144 -7.21 3.05 -6.71
N GLY A 145 -7.56 3.74 -7.80
CA GLY A 145 -6.91 3.55 -9.10
C GLY A 145 -7.27 2.27 -9.85
N VAL A 146 -8.14 1.40 -9.29
CA VAL A 146 -8.59 0.17 -9.97
C VAL A 146 -10.03 0.30 -10.46
N SER A 147 -10.37 -0.44 -11.51
CA SER A 147 -11.74 -0.57 -12.03
C SER A 147 -12.22 -2.01 -11.95
N GLU A 148 -13.51 -2.17 -11.69
CA GLU A 148 -14.23 -3.43 -11.84
C GLU A 148 -14.98 -3.42 -13.16
N VAL A 149 -14.77 -4.44 -13.98
CA VAL A 149 -15.53 -4.64 -15.23
C VAL A 149 -16.32 -5.93 -15.18
N ARG A 150 -17.61 -5.83 -15.50
CA ARG A 150 -18.55 -6.95 -15.60
C ARG A 150 -19.04 -7.11 -17.03
N CYS A 151 -19.16 -8.35 -17.48
CA CYS A 151 -19.87 -8.73 -18.68
C CYS A 151 -21.16 -9.44 -18.28
N GLU A 152 -22.31 -8.87 -18.60
CA GLU A 152 -23.60 -9.46 -18.22
C GLU A 152 -24.55 -9.54 -19.40
N GLN A 153 -25.37 -10.58 -19.44
CA GLN A 153 -26.48 -10.70 -20.38
C GLN A 153 -27.72 -11.16 -19.60
N GLY A 154 -28.78 -10.35 -19.60
CA GLY A 154 -29.97 -10.62 -18.80
C GLY A 154 -29.72 -10.67 -17.28
N GLY A 155 -28.69 -9.96 -16.80
CA GLY A 155 -28.27 -9.97 -15.39
C GLY A 155 -27.40 -11.16 -14.98
N VAL A 156 -27.06 -12.04 -15.92
CA VAL A 156 -26.18 -13.19 -15.66
C VAL A 156 -24.78 -12.88 -16.18
N THR A 157 -23.75 -13.17 -15.38
CA THR A 157 -22.34 -13.03 -15.78
C THR A 157 -22.06 -13.91 -16.99
N GLN A 158 -21.34 -13.38 -17.98
CA GLN A 158 -20.92 -14.10 -19.19
C GLN A 158 -19.41 -14.42 -19.15
N PRO A 159 -18.99 -15.64 -18.76
CA PRO A 159 -17.58 -15.99 -18.61
C PRO A 159 -16.77 -15.82 -19.89
N GLN A 160 -17.34 -16.21 -21.04
CA GLN A 160 -16.66 -16.14 -22.33
C GLN A 160 -16.35 -14.69 -22.75
N CYS A 161 -17.23 -13.74 -22.40
CA CYS A 161 -16.99 -12.32 -22.62
C CYS A 161 -15.85 -11.81 -21.73
N LEU A 162 -15.83 -12.22 -20.45
CA LEU A 162 -14.75 -11.85 -19.53
C LEU A 162 -13.39 -12.40 -20.00
N ASP A 163 -13.34 -13.67 -20.45
CA ASP A 163 -12.12 -14.28 -20.98
C ASP A 163 -11.61 -13.56 -22.24
N ALA A 164 -12.51 -13.20 -23.16
CA ALA A 164 -12.15 -12.45 -24.35
C ALA A 164 -11.64 -11.04 -24.03
N LEU A 165 -12.27 -10.37 -23.06
CA LEU A 165 -11.88 -9.04 -22.61
C LEU A 165 -10.53 -9.06 -21.88
N ASP A 166 -10.29 -10.03 -21.00
CA ASP A 166 -9.01 -10.23 -20.32
C ASP A 166 -7.88 -10.42 -21.35
N GLY A 167 -8.08 -11.33 -22.32
CA GLY A 167 -7.11 -11.55 -23.39
C GLY A 167 -6.82 -10.30 -24.23
N TYR A 168 -7.86 -9.51 -24.54
CA TYR A 168 -7.71 -8.24 -25.26
C TYR A 168 -6.90 -7.22 -24.46
N LEU A 169 -7.25 -6.99 -23.19
CA LEU A 169 -6.58 -6.02 -22.33
C LEU A 169 -5.13 -6.42 -22.04
N MET A 170 -4.85 -7.72 -21.88
CA MET A 170 -3.49 -8.23 -21.73
C MET A 170 -2.66 -7.98 -22.99
N ALA A 171 -3.21 -8.20 -24.19
CA ALA A 171 -2.53 -7.92 -25.44
C ALA A 171 -2.22 -6.42 -25.63
N GLU A 172 -3.19 -5.54 -25.35
CA GLU A 172 -3.00 -4.08 -25.42
C GLU A 172 -2.01 -3.57 -24.35
N SER A 173 -1.94 -4.19 -23.18
CA SER A 173 -0.96 -3.83 -22.15
C SER A 173 0.49 -4.12 -22.56
N GLN A 174 0.70 -5.11 -23.44
CA GLN A 174 2.04 -5.47 -23.96
C GLN A 174 2.50 -4.54 -25.09
N THR A 175 1.56 -3.93 -25.83
CA THR A 175 1.84 -2.98 -26.91
C THR A 175 1.94 -1.55 -26.42
N ALA A 176 1.21 -1.19 -25.36
CA ALA A 176 1.35 0.08 -24.67
C ALA A 176 2.74 0.16 -24.01
N SER A 177 3.57 1.12 -24.44
CA SER A 177 4.79 1.44 -23.70
C SER A 177 4.40 1.80 -22.26
N ALA A 178 5.02 1.16 -21.25
CA ALA A 178 4.73 1.35 -19.83
C ALA A 178 4.70 2.83 -19.37
N SER A 179 5.31 3.74 -20.14
CA SER A 179 5.32 5.18 -19.93
C SER A 179 3.98 5.91 -20.20
N ALA A 180 3.10 5.38 -21.06
CA ALA A 180 1.84 6.04 -21.41
C ALA A 180 0.76 5.88 -20.32
N LEU A 181 0.67 4.69 -19.71
CA LEU A 181 -0.32 4.38 -18.66
C LEU A 181 0.03 5.04 -17.31
N ALA A 182 1.33 5.22 -17.00
CA ALA A 182 1.80 5.86 -15.77
C ALA A 182 1.39 7.34 -15.65
N SER A 183 1.21 8.04 -16.78
CA SER A 183 0.89 9.46 -16.84
C SER A 183 -0.60 9.77 -16.54
N GLN A 184 -1.46 8.76 -16.63
CA GLN A 184 -2.91 8.89 -16.48
C GLN A 184 -3.35 8.63 -15.01
N ARG A 185 -2.61 7.80 -14.26
CA ARG A 185 -2.83 7.52 -12.83
C ARG A 185 -2.78 8.75 -11.91
N GLN A 186 -2.03 9.78 -12.29
CA GLN A 186 -1.76 10.92 -11.40
C GLN A 186 -2.89 11.95 -11.32
N ARG A 187 -3.91 11.91 -12.20
CA ARG A 187 -4.90 12.99 -12.31
C ARG A 187 -6.27 12.72 -11.68
N ALA A 188 -6.64 11.48 -11.34
CA ALA A 188 -7.96 11.20 -10.76
C ALA A 188 -7.96 10.57 -9.35
N SER A 189 -6.79 10.60 -8.68
CA SER A 189 -6.62 10.34 -7.24
C SER A 189 -7.32 11.36 -6.31
N GLU A 190 -8.11 12.32 -6.84
CA GLU A 190 -8.80 13.29 -6.00
C GLU A 190 -10.09 12.71 -5.39
N ARG A 191 -9.92 12.18 -4.17
CA ARG A 191 -10.91 12.17 -3.08
C ARG A 191 -12.20 11.37 -3.30
N GLN A 192 -12.08 10.05 -3.29
CA GLN A 192 -13.15 9.25 -2.69
C GLN A 192 -12.54 8.29 -1.68
N GLU A 193 -12.48 8.72 -0.42
CA GLU A 193 -12.18 7.84 0.71
C GLU A 193 -13.37 6.88 0.87
N SER A 194 -13.39 5.81 0.07
CA SER A 194 -14.38 4.74 0.13
C SER A 194 -14.39 4.02 1.48
N VAL A 195 -13.32 4.18 2.29
CA VAL A 195 -13.10 3.51 3.56
C VAL A 195 -12.76 4.50 4.67
N ARG A 196 -13.58 4.50 5.72
CA ARG A 196 -13.47 5.36 6.90
C ARG A 196 -13.45 4.53 8.18
N LEU A 197 -12.72 5.01 9.18
CA LEU A 197 -12.80 4.47 10.53
C LEU A 197 -13.63 5.41 11.38
N GLU A 198 -14.64 4.87 12.04
CA GLU A 198 -15.54 5.58 12.92
C GLU A 198 -15.52 4.95 14.31
N ARG A 199 -15.98 5.72 15.29
CA ARG A 199 -16.03 5.28 16.70
C ARG A 199 -17.42 5.53 17.25
N SER A 200 -18.01 4.50 17.84
CA SER A 200 -19.27 4.59 18.59
C SER A 200 -19.02 4.13 20.02
N GLY A 201 -19.13 5.05 20.98
CA GLY A 201 -18.74 4.78 22.37
C GLY A 201 -17.25 4.45 22.48
N ASP A 202 -16.93 3.24 22.93
CA ASP A 202 -15.56 2.72 23.05
C ASP A 202 -15.16 1.73 21.94
N GLU A 203 -16.05 1.49 20.99
CA GLU A 203 -15.82 0.55 19.88
C GLU A 203 -15.48 1.28 18.59
N TRP A 204 -14.42 0.83 17.93
CA TRP A 204 -14.06 1.25 16.58
C TRP A 204 -14.69 0.30 15.55
N TYR A 205 -15.13 0.85 14.44
CA TYR A 205 -15.60 0.09 13.28
C TYR A 205 -15.13 0.78 12.00
N MET A 206 -15.02 -0.01 10.92
CA MET A 206 -14.66 0.49 9.60
C MET A 206 -15.91 0.56 8.74
N THR A 207 -16.21 1.72 8.17
CA THR A 207 -17.32 1.91 7.24
C THR A 207 -16.77 1.96 5.82
N VAL A 208 -17.36 1.14 4.94
CA VAL A 208 -17.01 1.06 3.52
C VAL A 208 -18.23 1.46 2.69
N ASP A 209 -18.05 2.42 1.78
CA ASP A 209 -19.08 2.87 0.83
C ASP A 209 -19.18 1.89 -0.36
N ALA A 210 -19.57 0.65 -0.04
CA ALA A 210 -19.92 -0.42 -0.97
C ALA A 210 -20.88 -1.43 -0.32
N ASP A 211 -21.59 -2.20 -1.16
CA ASP A 211 -22.43 -3.32 -0.72
C ASP A 211 -21.60 -4.45 -0.07
N ALA A 212 -22.23 -5.24 0.81
CA ALA A 212 -21.49 -6.21 1.61
C ALA A 212 -20.89 -7.35 0.79
N GLN A 213 -21.52 -7.74 -0.33
CA GLN A 213 -20.97 -8.77 -1.20
C GLN A 213 -19.64 -8.32 -1.79
N ARG A 214 -19.57 -7.07 -2.21
CA ARG A 214 -18.36 -6.45 -2.76
C ARG A 214 -17.27 -6.29 -1.71
N VAL A 215 -17.62 -5.82 -0.51
CA VAL A 215 -16.66 -5.69 0.61
C VAL A 215 -16.14 -7.05 1.04
N TRP A 216 -17.01 -8.05 1.16
CA TRP A 216 -16.64 -9.43 1.48
C TRP A 216 -15.67 -10.00 0.43
N SER A 217 -15.98 -9.82 -0.85
CA SER A 217 -15.16 -10.37 -1.95
C SER A 217 -13.75 -9.77 -1.98
N GLU A 218 -13.64 -8.45 -1.82
CA GLU A 218 -12.34 -7.79 -1.86
C GLU A 218 -11.56 -8.02 -0.56
N LEU A 219 -12.20 -7.89 0.60
CA LEU A 219 -11.54 -8.12 1.88
C LEU A 219 -11.06 -9.56 2.00
N GLY A 220 -11.89 -10.54 1.62
CA GLY A 220 -11.50 -11.95 1.61
C GLY A 220 -10.27 -12.20 0.75
N TYR A 221 -10.23 -11.65 -0.46
CA TYR A 221 -9.05 -11.74 -1.32
C TYR A 221 -7.79 -11.10 -0.71
N GLN A 222 -7.93 -9.92 -0.08
CA GLN A 222 -6.80 -9.26 0.57
C GLN A 222 -6.31 -10.06 1.78
N LEU A 223 -7.21 -10.65 2.56
CA LEU A 223 -6.87 -11.50 3.70
C LEU A 223 -6.15 -12.77 3.23
N GLU A 224 -6.66 -13.49 2.23
CA GLU A 224 -6.01 -14.70 1.69
C GLU A 224 -4.57 -14.46 1.24
N ARG A 225 -4.26 -13.26 0.73
CA ARG A 225 -2.93 -12.91 0.22
C ARG A 225 -1.98 -12.35 1.28
N ASN A 226 -2.50 -11.59 2.23
CA ASN A 226 -1.68 -10.84 3.17
C ASN A 226 -1.63 -11.47 4.58
N PHE A 227 -2.63 -12.28 4.92
CA PHE A 227 -2.75 -12.97 6.22
C PHE A 227 -2.37 -14.44 6.06
N VAL A 228 -1.08 -14.69 5.90
CA VAL A 228 -0.49 -16.00 5.62
C VAL A 228 0.56 -16.45 6.64
N GLU A 229 0.87 -15.62 7.64
CA GLU A 229 1.94 -15.86 8.62
C GLU A 229 1.36 -16.38 9.94
N GLU A 230 1.55 -17.68 10.21
CA GLU A 230 1.17 -18.32 11.48
C GLU A 230 1.72 -17.55 12.68
N SER A 231 0.96 -17.49 13.77
CA SER A 231 1.34 -16.79 15.01
C SER A 231 1.55 -15.28 14.84
N ARG A 232 1.18 -14.68 13.70
CA ARG A 232 1.30 -13.23 13.49
C ARG A 232 0.10 -12.61 12.79
N GLN A 233 -0.25 -13.10 11.61
CA GLN A 233 -1.38 -12.64 10.81
C GLN A 233 -1.78 -13.75 9.85
N LEU A 234 -2.80 -14.53 10.20
CA LEU A 234 -3.24 -15.68 9.42
C LEU A 234 -4.77 -15.67 9.28
N LEU A 235 -5.26 -15.89 8.07
CA LEU A 235 -6.68 -16.14 7.83
C LEU A 235 -6.99 -17.58 8.23
N LEU A 236 -7.86 -17.77 9.21
CA LEU A 236 -8.26 -19.09 9.73
C LEU A 236 -9.53 -19.61 9.05
N GLU A 237 -10.53 -18.74 8.89
CA GLU A 237 -11.83 -19.09 8.32
C GLU A 237 -12.42 -17.93 7.54
N SER A 238 -13.17 -18.24 6.48
CA SER A 238 -13.99 -17.30 5.71
C SER A 238 -15.38 -17.89 5.53
N ASN A 239 -16.41 -17.23 6.04
CA ASN A 239 -17.80 -17.69 5.94
C ASN A 239 -18.63 -16.71 5.10
N ALA A 240 -19.11 -17.18 3.95
CA ALA A 240 -19.91 -16.36 3.03
C ALA A 240 -21.37 -16.18 3.51
N ASP A 241 -21.90 -17.12 4.29
CA ASP A 241 -23.29 -17.08 4.78
C ASP A 241 -23.45 -16.08 5.92
N THR A 242 -22.51 -16.09 6.87
CA THR A 242 -22.48 -15.12 7.99
C THR A 242 -21.71 -13.85 7.65
N ARG A 243 -21.02 -13.81 6.50
CA ARG A 243 -20.16 -12.71 6.04
C ARG A 243 -19.15 -12.30 7.10
N ASP A 244 -18.46 -13.29 7.64
CA ASP A 244 -17.40 -13.06 8.59
C ASP A 244 -16.10 -13.78 8.21
N PHE A 245 -15.02 -13.29 8.80
CA PHE A 245 -13.70 -13.90 8.70
C PHE A 245 -13.16 -14.14 10.10
N LEU A 246 -12.61 -15.32 10.35
CA LEU A 246 -11.83 -15.58 11.56
C LEU A 246 -10.35 -15.43 11.20
N ILE A 247 -9.65 -14.57 11.93
CA ILE A 247 -8.22 -14.34 11.73
C ILE A 247 -7.47 -14.59 13.04
N GLU A 248 -6.23 -15.07 12.91
CA GLU A 248 -5.21 -14.96 13.93
C GLU A 248 -4.43 -13.66 13.70
N TYR A 249 -4.32 -12.80 14.71
CA TYR A 249 -3.62 -11.53 14.60
C TYR A 249 -2.84 -11.20 15.87
N MET A 250 -1.57 -10.85 15.71
CA MET A 250 -0.70 -10.34 16.77
C MET A 250 -0.61 -8.83 16.65
N THR A 251 -1.18 -8.10 17.61
CA THR A 251 -1.25 -6.63 17.58
C THR A 251 0.14 -5.98 17.65
N VAL A 252 0.27 -4.73 17.22
CA VAL A 252 1.51 -3.94 17.35
C VAL A 252 1.94 -3.86 18.82
N SER A 253 1.00 -3.67 19.74
CA SER A 253 1.30 -3.59 21.18
C SER A 253 1.97 -4.87 21.68
N GLU A 254 1.55 -6.04 21.18
CA GLU A 254 2.14 -7.34 21.49
C GLU A 254 3.51 -7.53 20.87
N ARG A 255 3.68 -7.17 19.59
CA ARG A 255 4.97 -7.25 18.89
C ARG A 255 6.03 -6.37 19.53
N ASN A 256 5.62 -5.21 20.05
CA ASN A 256 6.50 -4.22 20.66
C ASN A 256 6.64 -4.38 22.19
N ARG A 257 6.10 -5.45 22.80
CA ARG A 257 6.28 -5.70 24.24
C ARG A 257 7.77 -5.86 24.57
N GLY A 258 8.30 -4.91 25.34
CA GLY A 258 9.68 -4.95 25.82
C GLY A 258 9.90 -5.98 26.93
N ALA A 259 11.16 -6.33 27.19
CA ALA A 259 11.55 -7.30 28.22
C ALA A 259 11.00 -6.95 29.61
N PHE A 260 10.89 -5.67 29.95
CA PHE A 260 10.33 -5.22 31.22
C PHE A 260 8.83 -5.51 31.35
N SER A 261 8.01 -5.32 30.31
CA SER A 261 6.57 -5.61 30.37
C SER A 261 6.25 -7.09 30.59
N ILE A 262 7.10 -7.99 30.08
CA ILE A 262 6.92 -9.45 30.20
C ILE A 262 7.09 -9.89 31.65
N VAL A 263 8.07 -9.32 32.37
CA VAL A 263 8.37 -9.68 33.77
C VAL A 263 7.28 -9.24 34.75
N PHE A 264 6.58 -8.14 34.44
CA PHE A 264 5.51 -7.59 35.29
C PHE A 264 4.09 -8.06 34.89
N SER A 265 3.95 -8.84 33.82
CA SER A 265 2.68 -9.41 33.37
C SER A 265 2.58 -10.90 33.70
N ALA A 266 1.37 -11.37 34.01
CA ALA A 266 1.12 -12.81 34.19
C ALA A 266 1.17 -13.60 32.85
N ASP A 267 1.23 -12.90 31.71
CA ASP A 267 1.24 -13.48 30.37
C ASP A 267 2.61 -13.32 29.70
N VAL A 268 3.44 -14.35 29.87
CA VAL A 268 4.85 -14.36 29.44
C VAL A 268 4.99 -14.58 27.92
N ARG A 269 3.94 -15.04 27.24
CA ARG A 269 3.99 -15.34 25.81
C ARG A 269 3.45 -14.15 25.01
N GLN A 270 4.20 -13.77 23.97
CA GLN A 270 3.62 -12.97 22.88
C GLN A 270 2.73 -13.92 22.09
N THR A 271 1.42 -13.71 22.17
CA THR A 271 0.43 -14.59 21.54
C THR A 271 -0.41 -13.78 20.57
N ALA A 272 -0.62 -14.35 19.39
CA ALA A 272 -1.65 -13.85 18.51
C ALA A 272 -3.03 -14.15 19.12
N GLN A 273 -3.99 -13.28 18.83
CA GLN A 273 -5.37 -13.41 19.24
C GLN A 273 -6.21 -13.88 18.04
N TRP A 274 -7.22 -14.71 18.32
CA TRP A 274 -8.29 -15.02 17.38
C TRP A 274 -9.33 -13.91 17.42
N LEU A 275 -9.52 -13.26 16.28
CA LEU A 275 -10.40 -12.12 16.09
C LEU A 275 -11.34 -12.43 14.93
N ARG A 276 -12.63 -12.18 15.13
CA ARG A 276 -13.64 -12.29 14.08
C ARG A 276 -13.91 -10.92 13.48
N LEU A 277 -13.82 -10.82 12.17
CA LEU A 277 -14.22 -9.65 11.38
C LEU A 277 -15.65 -9.89 10.89
N ALA A 278 -16.61 -9.18 11.46
CA ALA A 278 -18.02 -9.30 11.07
C ALA A 278 -18.40 -8.15 10.13
N LEU A 279 -18.98 -8.47 8.97
CA LEU A 279 -19.47 -7.48 8.00
C LEU A 279 -20.98 -7.32 8.15
N GLU A 280 -21.43 -6.11 8.45
CA GLU A 280 -22.84 -5.76 8.66
C GLU A 280 -23.31 -4.78 7.57
N GLU A 281 -24.42 -5.09 6.90
CA GLU A 281 -25.04 -4.16 5.96
C GLU A 281 -25.80 -3.07 6.73
N THR A 282 -25.40 -1.81 6.54
CA THR A 282 -26.10 -0.65 7.11
C THR A 282 -26.84 0.17 6.07
N GLY A 283 -26.62 -0.11 4.78
CA GLY A 283 -27.37 0.46 3.66
C GLY A 283 -27.11 -0.30 2.35
N PRO A 284 -27.78 0.08 1.24
CA PRO A 284 -27.66 -0.62 -0.04
C PRO A 284 -26.25 -0.56 -0.65
N GLU A 285 -25.49 0.49 -0.33
CA GLU A 285 -24.09 0.68 -0.77
C GLU A 285 -23.19 1.04 0.42
N ARG A 286 -23.50 0.52 1.60
CA ARG A 286 -22.71 0.78 2.81
C ARG A 286 -22.63 -0.45 3.71
N THR A 287 -21.40 -0.80 4.06
CA THR A 287 -21.07 -1.94 4.92
C THR A 287 -20.21 -1.47 6.08
N GLU A 288 -20.52 -1.93 7.29
CA GLU A 288 -19.69 -1.77 8.48
C GLU A 288 -18.92 -3.06 8.75
N VAL A 289 -17.66 -2.92 9.15
CA VAL A 289 -16.79 -4.02 9.57
C VAL A 289 -16.42 -3.83 11.03
N ARG A 290 -16.77 -4.81 11.85
CA ARG A 290 -16.52 -4.83 13.30
C ARG A 290 -15.51 -5.92 13.65
N VAL A 291 -14.69 -5.66 14.67
CA VAL A 291 -13.76 -6.64 15.23
C VAL A 291 -14.34 -7.20 16.52
N ILE A 292 -14.61 -8.50 16.54
CA ILE A 292 -15.10 -9.24 17.70
C ILE A 292 -13.95 -10.11 18.21
N ASN A 293 -13.58 -9.95 19.47
CA ASN A 293 -12.52 -10.74 20.08
C ASN A 293 -13.05 -12.09 20.56
N GLU A 294 -12.50 -13.19 20.04
CA GLU A 294 -12.83 -14.56 20.47
C GLU A 294 -11.77 -15.17 21.40
N SER A 295 -10.73 -14.40 21.72
CA SER A 295 -9.66 -14.81 22.63
C SER A 295 -10.02 -14.50 24.08
N ASN A 296 -9.49 -15.32 25.01
CA ASN A 296 -9.62 -15.06 26.45
C ASN A 296 -8.94 -13.75 26.88
N LYS A 297 -7.88 -13.34 26.18
CA LYS A 297 -7.17 -12.09 26.45
C LYS A 297 -8.00 -10.93 25.89
N PRO A 298 -8.27 -9.85 26.67
CA PRO A 298 -9.02 -8.70 26.17
C PRO A 298 -8.27 -8.00 25.03
N LEU A 299 -9.04 -7.41 24.11
CA LEU A 299 -8.55 -6.58 23.02
C LEU A 299 -8.80 -5.11 23.40
N SER A 300 -7.77 -4.27 23.36
CA SER A 300 -7.94 -2.84 23.65
C SER A 300 -8.58 -2.11 22.48
N ALA A 301 -9.22 -0.96 22.73
CA ALA A 301 -9.77 -0.12 21.66
C ALA A 301 -8.69 0.39 20.69
N GLU A 302 -7.45 0.57 21.18
CA GLU A 302 -6.31 0.96 20.36
C GLU A 302 -5.86 -0.16 19.44
N ASP A 303 -5.78 -1.40 19.95
CA ASP A 303 -5.43 -2.57 19.15
C ASP A 303 -6.51 -2.90 18.10
N SER A 304 -7.79 -2.75 18.47
CA SER A 304 -8.91 -2.90 17.54
C SER A 304 -8.83 -1.88 16.41
N ARG A 305 -8.57 -0.61 16.73
CA ARG A 305 -8.37 0.45 15.74
C ARG A 305 -7.17 0.17 14.84
N GLU A 306 -6.06 -0.29 15.41
CA GLU A 306 -4.84 -0.63 14.66
C GLU A 306 -5.10 -1.73 13.63
N LEU A 307 -5.83 -2.78 14.01
CA LEU A 307 -6.26 -3.81 13.07
C LEU A 307 -7.17 -3.22 11.98
N LEU A 308 -8.19 -2.44 12.36
CA LEU A 308 -9.09 -1.81 11.38
C LEU A 308 -8.35 -0.87 10.41
N ASP A 309 -7.32 -0.16 10.87
CA ASP A 309 -6.50 0.69 10.00
C ASP A 309 -5.66 -0.15 9.04
N THR A 310 -5.16 -1.30 9.49
CA THR A 310 -4.49 -2.29 8.63
C THR A 310 -5.44 -2.83 7.56
N LEU A 311 -6.69 -3.16 7.91
CA LEU A 311 -7.71 -3.58 6.96
C LEU A 311 -8.06 -2.46 5.97
N ALA A 312 -8.25 -1.24 6.46
CA ALA A 312 -8.55 -0.09 5.63
C ALA A 312 -7.42 0.24 4.65
N ALA A 313 -6.16 0.10 5.07
CA ALA A 313 -5.00 0.31 4.21
C ALA A 313 -4.94 -0.67 3.03
N MET A 314 -5.45 -1.89 3.18
CA MET A 314 -5.54 -2.87 2.08
C MET A 314 -6.65 -2.55 1.07
N LEU A 315 -7.65 -1.77 1.49
CA LEU A 315 -8.81 -1.39 0.68
C LEU A 315 -8.70 0.02 0.07
N ARG A 316 -7.71 0.82 0.47
CA ARG A 316 -7.40 2.12 -0.12
C ARG A 316 -6.43 1.96 -1.28
#